data_AF-A0A816D081-F1
#
_entry.id   AF-A0A816D081-F1
#
_cell.length_a   1.000
_cell.length_b   1.000
_cell.length_c   1.000
_cell.angle_alpha   90.00
_cell.angle_beta   90.00
_cell.angle_gamma   90.00
#
_symmetry.space_group_name_H-M   'P 1'
#
loop_
_entity.id
_entity.type
_entity.pdbx_description
1 polymer ?
#
loop_
_entity_poly.entity_id
_entity_poly.type
_entity_poly.pdbx_seq_one_letter_code
_entity_poly.pdbx_strand_id
1 'polypeptide(L)'
;TCCNGFIKTGDACCDGQGYSTATHTCCNSFIKTGNACCNGQGYSTANQTCCDGFIKTGNVCCDDQGYSTATQTCCNGFIKTGDECCDGQGYSTANQTCCDGFIETGNACCNGQGYSIATQTCCNGFIETGDECCDGQGYSTANQTCCDGFIKTGDECCDGQGYSTATQTCCNGFIKTGDGCCDGQGYSTANQTCCDGFTKTGNACCNGQGYFTATQTCCNGFIKTGNACCDGQGYSTATQTCCNGFIKTIGAC
;
A
#
# COMPACT_ATOMS: atom_id res chain seq x y z
N THR A 1 36.40 -32.68 13.96
CA THR A 1 36.57 -32.11 15.33
C THR A 1 37.52 -32.94 16.17
N CYS A 2 38.22 -32.36 17.15
CA CYS A 2 39.06 -33.13 18.09
C CYS A 2 38.20 -33.64 19.25
N CYS A 3 38.10 -34.95 19.42
CA CYS A 3 37.36 -35.60 20.50
C CYS A 3 38.31 -36.53 21.27
N ASN A 4 38.46 -36.31 22.58
CA ASN A 4 39.37 -37.08 23.45
C ASN A 4 40.79 -37.24 22.89
N GLY A 5 41.35 -36.17 22.32
CA GLY A 5 42.72 -36.17 21.79
C GLY A 5 42.88 -36.78 20.39
N PHE A 6 41.80 -37.22 19.74
CA PHE A 6 41.83 -37.74 18.38
C PHE A 6 40.99 -36.89 17.43
N ILE A 7 41.48 -36.66 16.22
CA ILE A 7 40.69 -36.02 15.15
C ILE A 7 39.63 -37.02 14.67
N LYS A 8 38.36 -36.62 14.73
CA LYS A 8 37.18 -37.38 14.28
C LYS A 8 36.44 -36.63 13.16
N THR A 9 35.72 -37.39 12.33
CA THR A 9 34.79 -36.87 11.33
C THR A 9 33.62 -36.15 11.99
N GLY A 10 33.14 -35.06 11.38
CA GLY A 10 32.07 -34.21 11.93
C GLY A 10 32.57 -32.93 12.58
N ASP A 11 31.63 -32.13 13.09
CA ASP A 11 31.80 -30.79 13.66
C ASP A 11 31.64 -30.76 15.20
N ALA A 12 31.05 -31.79 15.83
CA ALA A 12 30.88 -31.89 17.28
C ALA A 12 31.32 -33.26 17.87
N CYS A 13 31.37 -33.35 19.20
CA CYS A 13 31.77 -34.56 19.95
C CYS A 13 30.69 -35.02 20.93
N CYS A 14 30.48 -36.33 21.03
CA CYS A 14 29.61 -37.00 21.99
C CYS A 14 30.34 -38.22 22.54
N ASP A 15 30.68 -38.21 23.84
CA ASP A 15 31.44 -39.28 24.51
C ASP A 15 32.67 -39.78 23.72
N GLY A 16 33.48 -38.83 23.23
CA GLY A 16 34.70 -39.13 22.45
C GLY A 16 34.48 -39.52 20.99
N GLN A 17 33.23 -39.65 20.53
CA GLN A 17 32.88 -39.87 19.13
C GLN A 17 32.58 -38.53 18.43
N GLY A 18 33.05 -38.35 17.20
CA GLY A 18 32.72 -37.19 16.38
C GLY A 18 31.39 -37.40 15.65
N TYR A 19 30.59 -36.35 15.49
CA TYR A 19 29.34 -36.36 14.73
C TYR A 19 29.08 -35.04 14.01
N SER A 20 28.12 -35.03 13.08
CA SER A 20 27.67 -33.83 12.35
C SER A 20 26.40 -33.28 13.00
N THR A 21 26.46 -32.05 13.53
CA THR A 21 25.32 -31.34 14.14
C THR A 21 24.21 -31.04 13.14
N ALA A 22 24.51 -31.07 11.84
CA ALA A 22 23.52 -30.89 10.79
C ALA A 22 22.49 -32.04 10.72
N THR A 23 22.84 -33.24 11.19
CA THR A 23 21.99 -34.44 11.07
C THR A 23 21.83 -35.23 12.37
N HIS A 24 22.68 -34.99 13.35
CA HIS A 24 22.72 -35.72 14.60
C HIS A 24 22.88 -34.79 15.81
N THR A 25 22.52 -35.31 16.97
CA THR A 25 22.64 -34.65 18.27
C THR A 25 23.14 -35.65 19.33
N CYS A 26 23.73 -35.16 20.41
CA CYS A 26 24.22 -35.99 21.51
C CYS A 26 23.17 -36.03 22.62
N CYS A 27 22.50 -37.17 22.82
CA CYS A 27 21.52 -37.36 23.89
C CYS A 27 22.02 -38.40 24.88
N ASN A 28 22.24 -38.01 26.14
CA ASN A 28 22.71 -38.89 27.22
C ASN A 28 23.96 -39.71 26.81
N SER A 29 24.96 -39.04 26.24
CA SER A 29 26.20 -39.67 25.74
C SER A 29 26.05 -40.58 24.51
N PHE A 30 24.88 -40.61 23.87
CA PHE A 30 24.67 -41.34 22.61
C PHE A 30 24.39 -40.37 21.46
N ILE A 31 25.06 -40.57 20.34
CA ILE A 31 24.75 -39.86 19.09
C ILE A 31 23.42 -40.40 18.55
N LYS A 32 22.46 -39.51 18.33
CA LYS A 32 21.12 -39.79 17.79
C LYS A 32 20.87 -38.95 16.54
N THR A 33 20.11 -39.47 15.60
CA THR A 33 19.64 -38.69 14.44
C THR A 33 18.67 -37.59 14.89
N GLY A 34 18.70 -36.45 14.22
CA GLY A 34 17.93 -35.26 14.57
C GLY A 34 18.79 -34.16 15.18
N ASN A 35 18.15 -33.07 15.60
CA ASN A 35 18.82 -31.86 16.10
C ASN A 35 18.44 -31.51 17.55
N ALA A 36 17.54 -32.26 18.19
CA ALA A 36 17.12 -32.06 19.58
C ALA A 36 16.92 -33.40 20.32
N CYS A 37 16.89 -33.33 21.65
CA CYS A 37 16.77 -34.51 22.52
C CYS A 37 15.47 -34.46 23.34
N CYS A 38 14.79 -35.60 23.45
CA CYS A 38 13.62 -35.80 24.29
C CYS A 38 13.81 -37.12 25.05
N ASN A 39 13.99 -37.05 26.38
CA ASN A 39 14.25 -38.23 27.23
C ASN A 39 15.31 -39.20 26.67
N GLY A 40 16.42 -38.67 26.17
CA GLY A 40 17.53 -39.48 25.62
C GLY A 40 17.34 -39.97 24.18
N GLN A 41 16.20 -39.69 23.56
CA GLN A 41 15.95 -39.94 22.13
C GLN A 41 16.21 -38.67 21.32
N GLY A 42 16.80 -38.82 20.12
CA GLY A 42 16.96 -37.71 19.18
C GLY A 42 15.72 -37.53 18.32
N TYR A 43 15.39 -36.29 17.97
CA TYR A 43 14.28 -35.95 17.09
C TYR A 43 14.60 -34.71 16.22
N SER A 44 13.81 -34.51 15.18
CA SER A 44 13.94 -33.37 14.26
C SER A 44 12.93 -32.28 14.60
N THR A 45 13.39 -31.11 15.06
CA THR A 45 12.49 -29.98 15.37
C THR A 45 11.76 -29.40 14.16
N ALA A 46 12.12 -29.82 12.94
CA ALA A 46 11.43 -29.40 11.72
C ALA A 46 9.97 -29.92 11.65
N ASN A 47 9.69 -31.07 12.28
CA ASN A 47 8.38 -31.71 12.22
C ASN A 47 8.03 -32.53 13.47
N GLN A 48 8.85 -32.46 14.52
CA GLN A 48 8.63 -33.15 15.78
C GLN A 48 8.91 -32.20 16.96
N THR A 49 8.26 -32.48 18.09
CA THR A 49 8.41 -31.74 19.35
C THR A 49 8.43 -32.73 20.52
N CYS A 50 8.91 -32.29 21.68
CA CYS A 50 8.94 -33.08 22.91
C CYS A 50 7.87 -32.56 23.88
N CYS A 51 6.76 -33.29 24.03
CA CYS A 51 5.67 -32.93 24.95
C CYS A 51 5.63 -33.95 26.08
N ASP A 52 5.74 -33.48 27.32
CA ASP A 52 5.80 -34.30 28.54
C ASP A 52 6.76 -35.50 28.43
N GLY A 53 7.90 -35.26 27.78
CA GLY A 53 8.95 -36.28 27.63
C GLY A 53 8.71 -37.32 26.54
N PHE A 54 7.69 -37.13 25.69
CA PHE A 54 7.45 -37.97 24.52
C PHE A 54 7.62 -37.15 23.23
N ILE A 55 8.27 -37.76 22.24
CA ILE A 55 8.39 -37.17 20.90
C ILE A 55 7.03 -37.27 20.20
N LYS A 56 6.50 -36.13 19.76
CA LYS A 56 5.23 -36.02 19.03
C LYS A 56 5.49 -35.40 17.66
N THR A 57 4.63 -35.69 16.68
CA THR A 57 4.61 -35.00 15.39
C THR A 57 4.11 -33.57 15.58
N GLY A 58 4.66 -32.61 14.83
CA GLY A 58 4.37 -31.18 14.98
C GLY A 58 5.55 -30.41 15.54
N ASN A 59 5.48 -29.08 15.51
CA ASN A 59 6.58 -28.21 15.95
C ASN A 59 6.34 -27.57 17.34
N VAL A 60 5.13 -27.69 17.89
CA VAL A 60 4.76 -27.12 19.21
C VAL A 60 3.83 -28.07 19.97
N CYS A 61 3.81 -27.96 21.30
CA CYS A 61 2.92 -28.74 22.17
C CYS A 61 1.62 -27.99 22.48
N CYS A 62 0.52 -28.73 22.49
CA CYS A 62 -0.76 -28.37 23.08
C CYS A 62 -1.01 -29.42 24.16
N ASP A 63 -0.76 -29.06 25.41
CA ASP A 63 -0.60 -30.01 26.52
C ASP A 63 0.38 -31.16 26.15
N ASP A 64 -0.07 -32.41 26.20
CA ASP A 64 0.74 -33.61 25.93
C ASP A 64 0.76 -34.02 24.44
N GLN A 65 0.13 -33.25 23.57
CA GLN A 65 0.04 -33.50 22.13
C GLN A 65 0.93 -32.54 21.33
N GLY A 66 1.54 -33.02 20.25
CA GLY A 66 2.23 -32.18 19.30
C GLY A 66 1.29 -31.74 18.16
N TYR A 67 1.47 -30.53 17.65
CA TYR A 67 0.73 -30.01 16.50
C TYR A 67 1.59 -29.12 15.61
N SER A 68 1.11 -28.86 14.39
CA SER A 68 1.78 -27.99 13.41
C SER A 68 1.15 -26.61 13.41
N THR A 69 1.88 -25.57 13.82
CA THR A 69 1.40 -24.18 13.81
C THR A 69 1.13 -23.63 12.41
N ALA A 70 1.51 -24.36 11.35
CA ALA A 70 1.23 -23.96 9.98
C ALA A 70 -0.23 -24.17 9.56
N THR A 71 -0.98 -25.01 10.28
CA THR A 71 -2.38 -25.35 9.93
C THR A 71 -3.28 -25.54 11.16
N GLN A 72 -2.72 -25.47 12.36
CA GLN A 72 -3.40 -25.79 13.60
C GLN A 72 -2.99 -24.82 14.71
N THR A 73 -3.87 -24.69 15.70
CA THR A 73 -3.69 -23.88 16.90
C THR A 73 -4.15 -24.64 18.14
N CYS A 74 -3.71 -24.22 19.33
CA CYS A 74 -4.10 -24.83 20.59
C CYS A 74 -5.12 -23.93 21.31
N CYS A 75 -6.38 -24.37 21.38
CA CYS A 75 -7.44 -23.63 22.05
C CYS A 75 -7.89 -24.39 23.30
N ASN A 76 -7.63 -23.82 24.48
CA ASN A 76 -8.00 -24.40 25.78
C ASN A 76 -7.57 -25.88 25.93
N GLY A 77 -6.33 -26.20 25.53
CA GLY A 77 -5.77 -27.57 25.61
C GLY A 77 -6.19 -28.50 24.46
N PHE A 78 -6.99 -28.03 23.50
CA PHE A 78 -7.40 -28.81 22.34
C PHE A 78 -6.78 -28.28 21.06
N ILE A 79 -6.17 -29.17 20.27
CA ILE A 79 -5.67 -28.84 18.94
C ILE A 79 -6.87 -28.62 18.00
N LYS A 80 -6.90 -27.48 17.33
CA LYS A 80 -7.90 -27.08 16.35
C LYS A 80 -7.23 -26.74 15.02
N THR A 81 -7.96 -26.88 13.92
CA THR A 81 -7.51 -26.38 12.61
C THR A 81 -7.64 -24.86 12.59
N GLY A 82 -6.72 -24.19 11.89
CA GLY A 82 -6.66 -22.72 11.80
C GLY A 82 -5.49 -22.15 12.59
N ASP A 83 -5.46 -20.82 12.64
CA ASP A 83 -4.30 -20.05 13.08
C ASP A 83 -4.57 -19.34 14.42
N GLU A 84 -5.85 -19.08 14.74
CA GLU A 84 -6.28 -18.41 15.96
C GLU A 84 -7.49 -19.08 16.62
N CYS A 85 -7.75 -18.70 17.88
CA CYS A 85 -8.85 -19.21 18.68
C CYS A 85 -9.96 -18.17 18.86
N CYS A 86 -11.21 -18.61 18.74
CA CYS A 86 -12.42 -17.85 19.06
C CYS A 86 -13.31 -18.73 19.93
N ASP A 87 -13.50 -18.35 21.20
CA ASP A 87 -14.25 -19.11 22.21
C ASP A 87 -13.94 -20.64 22.21
N GLY A 88 -12.65 -20.99 22.18
CA GLY A 88 -12.20 -22.37 22.18
C GLY A 88 -12.27 -23.12 20.85
N GLN A 89 -12.79 -22.50 19.78
CA GLN A 89 -12.74 -23.02 18.41
C GLN A 89 -11.55 -22.43 17.65
N GLY A 90 -10.97 -23.20 16.73
CA GLY A 90 -9.93 -22.68 15.83
C GLY A 90 -10.56 -22.09 14.56
N TYR A 91 -9.96 -21.03 14.02
CA TYR A 91 -10.37 -20.40 12.77
C TYR A 91 -9.17 -19.88 11.97
N SER A 92 -9.34 -19.65 10.67
CA SER A 92 -8.28 -19.08 9.83
C SER A 92 -8.50 -17.60 9.58
N THR A 93 -7.57 -16.78 10.06
CA THR A 93 -7.60 -15.31 9.93
C THR A 93 -7.48 -14.83 8.48
N ALA A 94 -7.16 -15.71 7.54
CA ALA A 94 -7.14 -15.39 6.11
C ALA A 94 -8.50 -14.91 5.61
N ASN A 95 -9.61 -15.52 6.08
CA ASN A 95 -10.96 -15.26 5.59
C ASN A 95 -12.03 -15.20 6.69
N GLN A 96 -11.63 -15.34 7.95
CA GLN A 96 -12.54 -15.37 9.10
C GLN A 96 -12.04 -14.46 10.21
N THR A 97 -12.95 -14.05 11.08
CA THR A 97 -12.66 -13.20 12.25
C THR A 97 -13.51 -13.66 13.44
N CYS A 98 -13.07 -13.34 14.66
CA CYS A 98 -13.83 -13.62 15.88
C CYS A 98 -14.61 -12.38 16.33
N CYS A 99 -15.93 -12.39 16.20
CA CYS A 99 -16.81 -11.31 16.60
C CYS A 99 -17.71 -11.76 17.74
N ASP A 100 -17.60 -11.11 18.91
CA ASP A 100 -18.39 -11.42 20.10
C ASP A 100 -18.41 -12.92 20.48
N GLY A 101 -17.30 -13.62 20.26
CA GLY A 101 -17.15 -15.05 20.55
C GLY A 101 -17.60 -15.98 19.43
N PHE A 102 -18.09 -15.46 18.31
CA PHE A 102 -18.49 -16.25 17.13
C PHE A 102 -17.48 -16.08 15.99
N ILE A 103 -17.20 -17.18 15.29
CA ILE A 103 -16.37 -17.15 14.09
C ILE A 103 -17.23 -16.71 12.92
N GLU A 104 -16.90 -15.57 12.34
CA GLU A 104 -17.60 -14.97 11.22
C GLU A 104 -16.71 -14.95 9.97
N THR A 105 -17.33 -14.86 8.79
CA THR A 105 -16.58 -14.65 7.54
C THR A 105 -16.19 -13.18 7.40
N GLY A 106 -15.00 -12.93 6.86
CA GLY A 106 -14.46 -11.58 6.70
C GLY A 106 -13.25 -11.34 7.61
N ASN A 107 -12.83 -10.10 7.70
CA ASN A 107 -11.61 -9.69 8.39
C ASN A 107 -11.81 -8.51 9.37
N ALA A 108 -13.05 -8.09 9.59
CA ALA A 108 -13.41 -7.11 10.60
C ALA A 108 -14.81 -7.39 11.17
N CYS A 109 -15.12 -6.80 12.33
CA CYS A 109 -16.39 -6.97 13.04
C CYS A 109 -17.20 -5.67 13.05
N CYS A 110 -18.51 -5.78 12.88
CA CYS A 110 -19.47 -4.71 13.02
C CYS A 110 -20.66 -5.25 13.82
N ASN A 111 -20.82 -4.80 15.08
CA ASN A 111 -21.86 -5.29 16.00
C ASN A 111 -21.98 -6.82 16.04
N GLY A 112 -20.86 -7.51 16.23
CA GLY A 112 -20.83 -8.96 16.32
C GLY A 112 -20.88 -9.71 14.98
N GLN A 113 -21.08 -9.02 13.85
CA GLN A 113 -21.08 -9.63 12.52
C GLN A 113 -19.76 -9.40 11.80
N GLY A 114 -19.24 -10.42 11.11
CA GLY A 114 -18.05 -10.29 10.28
C GLY A 114 -18.35 -9.62 8.94
N TYR A 115 -17.40 -8.85 8.43
CA TYR A 115 -17.46 -8.25 7.10
C TYR A 115 -16.07 -8.16 6.45
N SER A 116 -16.05 -7.94 5.13
CA SER A 116 -14.80 -7.76 4.37
C SER A 116 -14.52 -6.29 4.15
N ILE A 117 -13.47 -5.75 4.79
CA ILE A 117 -13.06 -4.34 4.64
C ILE A 117 -12.65 -3.98 3.19
N ALA A 118 -12.43 -4.97 2.33
CA ALA A 118 -12.09 -4.75 0.93
C ALA A 118 -13.28 -4.24 0.11
N THR A 119 -14.52 -4.46 0.58
CA THR A 119 -15.75 -4.15 -0.17
C THR A 119 -16.85 -3.54 0.69
N GLN A 120 -16.68 -3.52 2.01
CA GLN A 120 -17.68 -3.15 2.98
C GLN A 120 -17.06 -2.31 4.09
N THR A 121 -17.90 -1.55 4.78
CA THR A 121 -17.54 -0.72 5.93
C THR A 121 -18.62 -0.83 7.02
N CYS A 122 -18.30 -0.47 8.25
CA CYS A 122 -19.25 -0.49 9.37
C CYS A 122 -19.70 0.94 9.68
N CYS A 123 -20.92 1.29 9.28
CA CYS A 123 -21.50 2.61 9.46
C CYS A 123 -22.61 2.57 10.51
N ASN A 124 -22.43 3.30 11.62
CA ASN A 124 -23.39 3.33 12.73
C ASN A 124 -23.81 1.92 13.23
N GLY A 125 -22.90 0.96 13.15
CA GLY A 125 -23.16 -0.42 13.57
C GLY A 125 -23.87 -1.30 12.54
N PHE A 126 -24.02 -0.83 11.30
CA PHE A 126 -24.52 -1.62 10.17
C PHE A 126 -23.40 -1.84 9.15
N ILE A 127 -23.35 -3.04 8.58
CA ILE A 127 -22.41 -3.36 7.50
C ILE A 127 -22.99 -2.82 6.20
N GLU A 128 -22.27 -1.89 5.59
CA GLU A 128 -22.64 -1.23 4.34
C GLU A 128 -21.64 -1.58 3.23
N THR A 129 -22.05 -1.50 1.97
CA THR A 129 -21.12 -1.63 0.84
C THR A 129 -20.34 -0.35 0.63
N GLY A 130 -19.06 -0.46 0.26
CA GLY A 130 -18.16 0.68 0.09
C GLY A 130 -17.03 0.68 1.12
N ASP A 131 -16.22 1.73 1.08
CA ASP A 131 -15.02 1.88 1.90
C ASP A 131 -15.14 3.00 2.94
N GLU A 132 -16.09 3.93 2.79
CA GLU A 132 -16.33 5.02 3.74
C GLU A 132 -17.81 5.20 4.10
N CYS A 133 -18.07 5.93 5.18
CA CYS A 133 -19.41 6.24 5.68
C CYS A 133 -19.79 7.71 5.45
N CYS A 134 -21.02 7.94 5.00
CA CYS A 134 -21.65 9.24 4.89
C CYS A 134 -23.02 9.19 5.57
N ASP A 135 -23.16 9.88 6.70
CA ASP A 135 -24.38 9.88 7.53
C ASP A 135 -24.96 8.46 7.80
N GLY A 136 -24.07 7.51 8.08
CA GLY A 136 -24.45 6.12 8.37
C GLY A 136 -24.64 5.23 7.14
N GLN A 137 -24.52 5.74 5.92
CA GLN A 137 -24.55 4.93 4.70
C GLN A 137 -23.14 4.69 4.15
N GLY A 138 -22.87 3.51 3.62
CA GLY A 138 -21.60 3.22 2.94
C GLY A 138 -21.56 3.80 1.53
N TYR A 139 -20.37 4.23 1.11
CA TYR A 139 -20.12 4.69 -0.26
C TYR A 139 -18.72 4.32 -0.75
N SER A 140 -18.53 4.35 -2.07
CA SER A 140 -17.26 4.03 -2.73
C SER A 140 -16.48 5.30 -3.07
N THR A 141 -15.36 5.57 -2.39
CA THR A 141 -14.56 6.79 -2.65
C THR A 141 -13.96 6.85 -4.05
N ALA A 142 -13.92 5.71 -4.76
CA ALA A 142 -13.43 5.64 -6.13
C ALA A 142 -14.25 6.50 -7.12
N ASN A 143 -15.52 6.80 -6.82
CA ASN A 143 -16.40 7.56 -7.71
C ASN A 143 -17.50 8.35 -6.99
N GLN A 144 -17.49 8.37 -5.66
CA GLN A 144 -18.45 9.07 -4.83
C GLN A 144 -17.74 9.83 -3.71
N THR A 145 -18.42 10.84 -3.19
CA THR A 145 -17.97 11.69 -2.09
C THR A 145 -19.14 12.04 -1.18
N CYS A 146 -18.88 12.34 0.09
CA CYS A 146 -19.89 12.77 1.05
C CYS A 146 -19.94 14.30 1.14
N CYS A 147 -21.00 14.91 0.59
CA CYS A 147 -21.22 16.36 0.65
C CYS A 147 -22.41 16.68 1.55
N ASP A 148 -22.16 17.40 2.65
CA ASP A 148 -23.17 17.82 3.62
C ASP A 148 -24.07 16.66 4.11
N GLY A 149 -23.47 15.48 4.33
CA GLY A 149 -24.17 14.28 4.78
C GLY A 149 -24.87 13.49 3.67
N PHE A 150 -24.72 13.88 2.40
CA PHE A 150 -25.29 13.16 1.26
C PHE A 150 -24.20 12.58 0.36
N ILE A 151 -24.34 11.32 -0.01
CA ILE A 151 -23.48 10.68 -1.00
C ILE A 151 -23.76 11.27 -2.38
N LYS A 152 -22.73 11.78 -3.04
CA LYS A 152 -22.76 12.35 -4.39
C LYS A 152 -21.79 11.62 -5.30
N THR A 153 -22.08 11.57 -6.59
CA THR A 153 -21.11 11.13 -7.60
C THR A 153 -20.03 12.19 -7.77
N GLY A 154 -18.78 11.77 -7.93
CA GLY A 154 -17.61 12.63 -8.02
C GLY A 154 -16.64 12.40 -6.87
N ASP A 155 -15.50 13.06 -6.95
CA ASP A 155 -14.39 12.93 -6.02
C ASP A 155 -14.28 14.14 -5.05
N GLU A 156 -14.93 15.27 -5.36
CA GLU A 156 -14.94 16.45 -4.51
C GLU A 156 -16.32 17.11 -4.41
N CYS A 157 -16.47 17.98 -3.40
CA CYS A 157 -17.70 18.75 -3.15
C CYS A 157 -17.56 20.21 -3.57
N CYS A 158 -18.63 20.75 -4.16
CA CYS A 158 -18.79 22.16 -4.49
C CYS A 158 -20.20 22.58 -4.08
N ASP A 159 -20.32 23.35 -2.99
CA ASP A 159 -21.60 23.82 -2.44
C ASP A 159 -22.64 22.68 -2.28
N GLY A 160 -22.23 21.61 -1.61
CA GLY A 160 -23.07 20.43 -1.36
C GLY A 160 -23.30 19.49 -2.57
N GLN A 161 -22.76 19.81 -3.74
CA GLN A 161 -22.82 18.96 -4.93
C GLN A 161 -21.50 18.22 -5.15
N GLY A 162 -21.55 16.97 -5.57
CA GLY A 162 -20.37 16.22 -6.00
C GLY A 162 -19.96 16.59 -7.42
N TYR A 163 -18.67 16.63 -7.69
CA TYR A 163 -18.11 16.86 -9.02
C TYR A 163 -16.83 16.04 -9.23
N SER A 164 -16.44 15.83 -10.49
CA SER A 164 -15.20 15.13 -10.80
C SER A 164 -14.08 16.08 -11.19
N THR A 165 -13.02 16.15 -10.39
CA THR A 165 -11.86 17.04 -10.65
C THR A 165 -11.14 16.72 -11.96
N ALA A 166 -11.31 15.51 -12.48
CA ALA A 166 -10.76 15.10 -13.78
C ALA A 166 -11.34 15.88 -14.96
N THR A 167 -12.55 16.43 -14.85
CA THR A 167 -13.24 17.12 -15.97
C THR A 167 -13.94 18.41 -15.56
N GLN A 168 -14.00 18.71 -14.27
CA GLN A 168 -14.76 19.80 -13.70
C GLN A 168 -13.97 20.49 -12.58
N THR A 169 -14.36 21.72 -12.25
CA THR A 169 -13.78 22.53 -11.18
C THR A 169 -14.90 23.27 -10.44
N CYS A 170 -14.69 23.57 -9.16
CA CYS A 170 -15.58 24.41 -8.37
C CYS A 170 -15.17 25.89 -8.48
N CYS A 171 -16.03 26.70 -9.11
CA CYS A 171 -15.83 28.13 -9.31
C CYS A 171 -16.87 28.93 -8.54
N ASN A 172 -16.47 29.59 -7.45
CA ASN A 172 -17.38 30.41 -6.62
C ASN A 172 -18.68 29.66 -6.22
N GLY A 173 -18.56 28.39 -5.84
CA GLY A 173 -19.70 27.53 -5.48
C GLY A 173 -20.44 26.89 -6.65
N PHE A 174 -20.02 27.14 -7.90
CA PHE A 174 -20.62 26.53 -9.08
C PHE A 174 -19.66 25.55 -9.76
N ILE A 175 -20.15 24.34 -10.03
CA ILE A 175 -19.42 23.35 -10.82
C ILE A 175 -19.34 23.82 -12.28
N LYS A 176 -18.13 23.85 -12.84
CA LYS A 176 -17.86 24.21 -14.23
C LYS A 176 -17.05 23.12 -14.91
N THR A 177 -17.19 22.98 -16.22
CA THR A 177 -16.33 22.11 -17.03
C THR A 177 -14.93 22.70 -17.16
N GLY A 178 -13.91 21.84 -17.09
CA GLY A 178 -12.50 22.22 -17.10
C GLY A 178 -11.84 22.04 -15.74
N ASP A 179 -10.52 22.11 -15.73
CA ASP A 179 -9.63 21.88 -14.58
C ASP A 179 -9.05 23.18 -14.00
N GLY A 180 -9.46 24.33 -14.51
CA GLY A 180 -9.08 25.65 -14.02
C GLY A 180 -10.27 26.61 -13.89
N CYS A 181 -10.17 27.56 -12.96
CA CYS A 181 -11.19 28.59 -12.74
C CYS A 181 -10.66 30.00 -13.08
N CYS A 182 -11.40 30.76 -13.89
CA CYS A 182 -11.09 32.13 -14.28
C CYS A 182 -12.35 32.99 -14.15
N ASP A 183 -12.35 33.92 -13.18
CA ASP A 183 -13.48 34.80 -12.89
C ASP A 183 -14.83 34.07 -12.82
N GLY A 184 -14.86 32.94 -12.12
CA GLY A 184 -16.05 32.11 -11.96
C GLY A 184 -16.42 31.22 -13.16
N GLN A 185 -15.63 31.22 -14.24
CA GLN A 185 -15.79 30.33 -15.39
C GLN A 185 -14.76 29.20 -15.35
N GLY A 186 -15.18 28.00 -15.73
CA GLY A 186 -14.28 26.88 -15.93
C GLY A 186 -13.52 27.01 -17.25
N TYR A 187 -12.27 26.55 -17.28
CA TYR A 187 -11.45 26.48 -18.49
C TYR A 187 -10.52 25.27 -18.44
N SER A 188 -9.99 24.87 -19.61
CA SER A 188 -9.03 23.76 -19.69
C SER A 188 -7.59 24.25 -19.62
N THR A 189 -6.86 23.92 -18.56
CA THR A 189 -5.46 24.36 -18.38
C THR A 189 -4.51 23.74 -19.42
N ALA A 190 -4.94 22.68 -20.10
CA ALA A 190 -4.19 22.03 -21.17
C ALA A 190 -3.91 22.96 -22.37
N ASN A 191 -4.80 23.91 -22.65
CA ASN A 191 -4.66 24.81 -23.80
C ASN A 191 -5.17 26.25 -23.56
N GLN A 192 -5.57 26.56 -22.34
CA GLN A 192 -6.05 27.87 -21.95
C GLN A 192 -5.41 28.33 -20.63
N THR A 193 -5.37 29.64 -20.43
CA THR A 193 -4.87 30.31 -19.24
C THR A 193 -5.80 31.46 -18.86
N CYS A 194 -5.85 31.82 -17.58
CA CYS A 194 -6.59 33.00 -17.12
C CYS A 194 -5.68 34.23 -17.16
N CYS A 195 -6.00 35.23 -18.00
CA CYS A 195 -5.28 36.50 -18.06
C CYS A 195 -6.25 37.65 -17.78
N ASP A 196 -5.97 38.42 -16.73
CA ASP A 196 -6.78 39.58 -16.32
C ASP A 196 -8.29 39.28 -16.19
N GLY A 197 -8.62 38.10 -15.64
CA GLY A 197 -10.00 37.64 -15.46
C GLY A 197 -10.64 37.01 -16.71
N PHE A 198 -9.92 36.91 -17.83
CA PHE A 198 -10.44 36.30 -19.06
C PHE A 198 -9.64 35.06 -19.45
N THR A 199 -10.35 33.99 -19.79
CA THR A 199 -9.75 32.81 -20.40
C THR A 199 -9.18 33.15 -21.78
N LYS A 200 -7.91 32.82 -22.00
CA LYS A 200 -7.19 32.98 -23.28
C LYS A 200 -6.60 31.66 -23.71
N THR A 201 -6.54 31.42 -25.03
CA THR A 201 -5.80 30.29 -25.60
C THR A 201 -4.30 30.44 -25.35
N GLY A 202 -3.64 29.40 -24.86
CA GLY A 202 -2.25 29.41 -24.44
C GLY A 202 -2.07 28.89 -23.02
N ASN A 203 -0.83 28.80 -22.56
CA ASN A 203 -0.48 28.36 -21.21
C ASN A 203 0.27 29.43 -20.40
N ALA A 204 0.38 30.64 -20.92
CA ALA A 204 0.98 31.79 -20.24
C ALA A 204 0.36 33.11 -20.73
N CYS A 205 0.50 34.16 -19.92
CA CYS A 205 -0.04 35.48 -20.18
C CYS A 205 1.06 36.50 -20.51
N CYS A 206 0.81 37.36 -21.50
CA CYS A 206 1.63 38.50 -21.87
C CYS A 206 0.71 39.70 -22.09
N ASN A 207 0.70 40.66 -21.15
CA ASN A 207 -0.19 41.83 -21.18
C ASN A 207 -1.65 41.48 -21.50
N GLY A 208 -2.23 40.55 -20.75
CA GLY A 208 -3.63 40.11 -20.93
C GLY A 208 -3.88 39.17 -22.12
N GLN A 209 -2.88 38.89 -22.95
CA GLN A 209 -2.99 37.93 -24.06
C GLN A 209 -2.41 36.57 -23.68
N GLY A 210 -3.09 35.49 -24.10
CA GLY A 210 -2.58 34.13 -23.96
C GLY A 210 -1.57 33.78 -25.06
N TYR A 211 -0.55 33.01 -24.73
CA TYR A 211 0.42 32.47 -25.69
C TYR A 211 0.89 31.07 -25.29
N PHE A 212 1.46 30.32 -26.24
CA PHE A 212 2.02 29.00 -25.97
C PHE A 212 3.54 29.09 -25.77
N THR A 213 4.01 28.83 -24.55
CA THR A 213 5.46 28.88 -24.21
C THR A 213 6.34 27.95 -25.03
N ALA A 214 5.75 26.90 -25.63
CA ALA A 214 6.47 25.97 -26.50
C ALA A 214 6.94 26.60 -27.83
N THR A 215 6.23 27.62 -28.33
CA THR A 215 6.50 28.23 -29.64
C THR A 215 6.61 29.75 -29.60
N GLN A 216 6.25 30.36 -28.47
CA GLN A 216 6.16 31.79 -28.28
C GLN A 216 6.74 32.21 -26.92
N THR A 217 7.15 33.47 -26.82
CA THR A 217 7.68 34.08 -25.60
C THR A 217 7.18 35.52 -25.47
N CYS A 218 7.13 36.05 -24.24
CA CYS A 218 6.74 37.43 -23.98
C CYS A 218 7.99 38.31 -23.83
N CYS A 219 8.29 39.14 -24.83
CA CYS A 219 9.42 40.06 -24.80
C CYS A 219 8.91 41.50 -24.71
N ASN A 220 9.27 42.22 -23.64
CA ASN A 220 8.85 43.61 -23.39
C ASN A 220 7.33 43.81 -23.53
N GLY A 221 6.54 42.84 -23.07
CA GLY A 221 5.07 42.89 -23.14
C GLY A 221 4.45 42.55 -24.50
N PHE A 222 5.24 42.05 -25.45
CA PHE A 222 4.77 41.59 -26.75
C PHE A 222 5.05 40.10 -26.95
N ILE A 223 4.05 39.37 -27.44
CA ILE A 223 4.21 37.96 -27.82
C ILE A 223 5.07 37.89 -29.08
N LYS A 224 6.13 37.09 -29.03
CA LYS A 224 7.08 36.84 -30.12
C LYS A 224 7.20 35.35 -30.38
N THR A 225 7.47 34.97 -31.63
CA THR A 225 7.80 33.58 -31.98
C THR A 225 9.19 33.21 -31.44
N GLY A 226 9.34 31.98 -30.97
CA GLY A 226 10.55 31.50 -30.30
C GLY A 226 10.34 31.34 -28.79
N ASN A 227 11.31 30.74 -28.12
CA ASN A 227 11.23 30.39 -26.71
C ASN A 227 12.16 31.26 -25.82
N ALA A 228 12.86 32.24 -26.39
CA ALA A 228 13.72 33.16 -25.65
C ALA A 228 13.72 34.57 -26.26
N CYS A 229 14.11 35.56 -25.46
CA CYS A 229 14.17 36.96 -25.85
C CYS A 229 15.62 37.43 -26.05
N CYS A 230 15.86 38.20 -27.10
CA CYS A 230 17.11 38.90 -27.37
C CYS A 230 16.77 40.34 -27.77
N ASP A 231 17.10 41.31 -26.92
CA ASP A 231 16.78 42.74 -27.12
C ASP A 231 15.33 43.00 -27.57
N GLY A 232 14.36 42.37 -26.88
CA GLY A 232 12.93 42.49 -27.18
C GLY A 232 12.42 41.67 -28.39
N GLN A 233 13.29 40.97 -29.11
CA GLN A 233 12.93 40.04 -30.19
C GLN A 233 12.87 38.61 -29.68
N GLY A 234 11.93 37.82 -30.20
CA GLY A 234 11.87 36.38 -29.94
C GLY A 234 12.83 35.62 -30.85
N TYR A 235 13.47 34.58 -30.30
CA TYR A 235 14.31 33.65 -31.06
C TYR A 235 14.14 32.21 -30.55
N SER A 236 14.48 31.24 -31.40
CA SER A 236 14.46 29.82 -31.03
C SER A 236 15.84 29.40 -30.53
N THR A 237 15.96 29.02 -29.26
CA THR A 237 17.23 28.51 -28.70
C THR A 237 17.68 27.20 -29.34
N ALA A 238 16.81 26.52 -30.10
CA ALA A 238 17.17 25.30 -30.83
C ALA A 238 18.00 25.58 -32.09
N THR A 239 17.91 26.78 -32.68
CA THR A 239 18.58 27.12 -33.95
C THR A 239 19.38 28.42 -33.87
N GLN A 240 19.15 29.24 -32.85
CA GLN A 240 19.69 30.58 -32.73
C GLN A 240 20.25 30.86 -31.32
N THR A 241 21.12 31.87 -31.22
CA THR A 241 21.69 32.39 -29.98
C THR A 241 21.66 33.92 -29.96
N CYS A 242 21.68 34.53 -28.78
CA CYS A 242 21.69 35.97 -28.59
C CYS A 242 23.10 36.44 -28.21
N CYS A 243 23.70 37.32 -29.02
CA CYS A 243 25.06 37.80 -28.81
C CYS A 243 25.12 39.32 -28.89
N ASN A 244 25.36 39.95 -27.75
CA ASN A 244 25.36 41.41 -27.58
C ASN A 244 24.09 42.07 -28.14
N GLY A 245 22.92 41.46 -27.90
CA GLY A 245 21.63 41.96 -28.40
C GLY A 245 21.27 41.53 -29.83
N PHE A 246 22.14 40.81 -30.53
CA PHE A 246 21.88 40.33 -31.90
C PHE A 246 21.57 38.83 -31.94
N ILE A 247 20.48 38.47 -32.61
CA ILE A 247 20.12 37.07 -32.88
C ILE A 247 21.00 36.54 -34.02
N LYS A 248 21.70 35.45 -33.76
CA LYS A 248 22.54 34.75 -34.75
C LYS A 248 22.23 33.26 -34.76
N THR A 249 22.64 32.54 -35.80
CA THR A 249 22.61 31.06 -35.79
C THR A 249 23.56 30.52 -34.71
N ILE A 250 23.26 29.35 -34.17
CA ILE A 250 24.16 28.69 -33.20
C ILE A 250 25.57 28.56 -33.79
N GLY A 251 26.59 28.92 -33.01
CA GLY A 251 28.00 28.89 -33.42
C GLY A 251 28.49 30.11 -34.21
N ALA A 252 27.65 31.12 -34.45
CA ALA A 252 28.04 32.37 -35.13
C ALA A 252 28.40 33.53 -34.16
N CYS A 253 28.66 33.18 -32.90
CA CYS A 253 29.30 34.00 -31.90
C CYS A 253 30.66 33.35 -31.59
#